data_AF-A0A314XXV6-F1
#
_entry.id   AF-A0A314XXV6-F1
#
_cell.length_a   1.000
_cell.length_b   1.000
_cell.length_c   1.000
_cell.angle_alpha   90.00
_cell.angle_beta   90.00
_cell.angle_gamma   90.00
#
_symmetry.space_group_name_H-M   'P 1'
#
loop_
_entity.id
_entity.type
_entity.pdbx_description
1 polymer ?
#
loop_
_entity_poly.entity_id
_entity_poly.type
_entity_poly.pdbx_seq_one_letter_code
_entity_poly.pdbx_strand_id
1 'polypeptide(L)'
;MGVVSVGVVVFLMGMDGQKAMALGPEGPLMEEFWDNVRRYGLYALTVSTGALYATFQPIYELLKNPISAILVLVILAGGIFILSQVVTAMVGVSDFTYDYGY
;
A
#
# COMPACT_ATOMS: atom_id res chain seq x y z
N MET A 1 3.85 -42.17 -8.55
CA MET A 1 2.57 -41.43 -8.42
C MET A 1 1.83 -41.64 -7.08
N GLY A 2 2.15 -42.65 -6.25
CA GLY A 2 1.35 -42.97 -5.04
C GLY A 2 1.82 -42.40 -3.68
N VAL A 3 3.00 -41.79 -3.58
CA VAL A 3 3.53 -41.29 -2.29
C VAL A 3 3.05 -39.87 -1.98
N VAL A 4 2.81 -39.06 -3.03
CA VAL A 4 2.32 -37.68 -2.90
C VAL A 4 0.87 -37.65 -2.39
N SER A 5 0.05 -38.65 -2.71
CA SER A 5 -1.35 -38.73 -2.28
C SER A 5 -1.52 -39.10 -0.81
N VAL A 6 -0.69 -40.01 -0.28
CA VAL A 6 -0.79 -40.44 1.14
C VAL A 6 -0.28 -39.34 2.08
N GLY A 7 0.80 -38.66 1.72
CA GLY A 7 1.34 -37.55 2.51
C GLY A 7 0.37 -36.38 2.64
N VAL A 8 -0.36 -36.05 1.56
CA VAL A 8 -1.39 -35.00 1.57
C VAL A 8 -2.59 -35.42 2.42
N VAL A 9 -3.03 -36.67 2.33
CA VAL A 9 -4.18 -37.17 3.11
C VAL A 9 -3.86 -37.21 4.62
N VAL A 10 -2.65 -37.64 5.01
CA VAL A 10 -2.22 -37.64 6.42
C VAL A 10 -2.05 -36.21 6.95
N PHE A 11 -1.53 -35.29 6.13
CA PHE A 11 -1.44 -33.87 6.48
C PHE A 11 -2.82 -33.25 6.72
N LEU A 12 -3.81 -33.57 5.87
CA LEU A 12 -5.18 -33.09 6.01
C LEU A 12 -5.91 -33.74 7.20
N MET A 13 -5.64 -35.01 7.53
CA MET A 13 -6.19 -35.69 8.70
C MET A 13 -5.59 -35.21 10.03
N GLY A 14 -4.36 -34.67 10.02
CA GLY A 14 -3.70 -34.07 11.19
C GLY A 14 -4.09 -32.61 11.45
N MET A 15 -4.91 -32.00 10.59
CA MET A 15 -5.51 -30.69 10.85
C MET A 15 -6.70 -30.87 11.79
N ASP A 16 -6.41 -31.03 13.09
CA ASP A 16 -7.41 -31.10 14.15
C ASP A 16 -8.45 -29.98 14.01
N GLY A 17 -9.73 -30.34 14.10
CA GLY A 17 -10.90 -29.45 13.99
C GLY A 17 -10.91 -28.32 15.03
N GLN A 18 -10.03 -28.35 16.02
CA GLN A 18 -9.78 -27.26 16.96
C GLN A 18 -9.28 -25.98 16.29
N LYS A 19 -8.52 -26.09 15.17
CA LYS A 19 -8.10 -24.92 14.37
C LYS A 19 -9.26 -24.29 13.60
N ALA A 20 -10.32 -25.04 13.29
CA ALA A 20 -11.50 -24.52 12.62
C ALA A 20 -12.42 -23.75 13.59
N MET A 21 -12.47 -24.13 14.87
CA MET A 21 -13.18 -23.36 15.92
C MET A 21 -12.45 -22.08 16.34
N ALA A 22 -11.16 -21.97 16.05
CA ALA A 22 -10.35 -20.76 16.23
C ALA A 22 -10.69 -19.64 15.21
N LEU A 23 -11.41 -19.98 14.12
CA LEU A 23 -11.78 -19.06 13.02
C LEU A 23 -13.30 -18.83 12.93
N GLY A 24 -14.09 -19.38 13.84
CA GLY A 24 -15.54 -19.16 13.89
C GLY A 24 -15.90 -17.77 14.44
N PRO A 25 -17.07 -17.21 14.07
CA PRO A 25 -17.49 -15.87 14.51
C PRO A 25 -17.61 -15.70 16.04
N GLU A 26 -17.71 -16.79 16.81
CA GLU A 26 -17.73 -16.81 18.27
C GLU A 26 -16.58 -17.63 18.90
N GLY A 27 -15.53 -17.91 18.12
CA GLY A 27 -14.33 -18.59 18.62
C GLY A 27 -13.56 -17.69 19.60
N PRO A 28 -12.88 -18.25 20.62
CA PRO A 28 -12.15 -17.49 21.64
C PRO A 28 -11.07 -16.54 21.09
N LEU A 29 -10.67 -16.71 19.82
CA LEU A 29 -9.71 -15.83 19.14
C LEU A 29 -10.34 -14.59 18.49
N MET A 30 -11.67 -14.48 18.36
CA MET A 30 -12.30 -13.31 17.73
C MET A 30 -12.18 -12.06 18.61
N GLU A 31 -12.35 -12.20 19.93
CA GLU A 31 -12.14 -11.08 20.86
C GLU A 31 -10.65 -10.67 20.89
N GLU A 32 -9.74 -11.64 21.01
CA GLU A 32 -8.28 -11.40 20.97
C GLU A 32 -7.80 -10.81 19.64
N PHE A 33 -8.40 -11.20 18.52
CA PHE A 33 -8.13 -10.62 17.21
C PHE A 33 -8.53 -9.16 17.16
N TRP A 34 -9.75 -8.81 17.57
CA TRP A 34 -10.21 -7.42 17.55
C TRP A 34 -9.42 -6.53 18.52
N ASP A 35 -9.05 -7.06 19.69
CA ASP A 35 -8.16 -6.37 20.62
C ASP A 35 -6.78 -6.10 20.00
N ASN A 36 -6.22 -7.09 19.30
CA ASN A 36 -4.97 -6.92 18.55
C ASN A 36 -5.12 -5.94 17.38
N VAL A 37 -6.17 -6.03 16.58
CA VAL A 37 -6.44 -5.11 15.46
C VAL A 37 -6.54 -3.68 15.97
N ARG A 38 -7.25 -3.44 17.07
CA ARG A 38 -7.31 -2.10 17.70
C ARG A 38 -5.92 -1.62 18.11
N ARG A 39 -5.14 -2.47 18.79
CA ARG A 39 -3.81 -2.10 19.29
C ARG A 39 -2.82 -1.83 18.16
N TYR A 40 -2.76 -2.71 17.16
CA TYR A 40 -1.90 -2.54 15.99
C TYR A 40 -2.39 -1.43 15.07
N GLY A 41 -3.69 -1.19 14.97
CA GLY A 41 -4.27 -0.06 14.26
C GLY A 41 -3.82 1.27 14.87
N LEU A 42 -3.91 1.41 16.19
CA LEU A 42 -3.41 2.60 16.90
C LEU A 42 -1.89 2.76 16.78
N TYR A 43 -1.13 1.66 16.82
CA TYR A 43 0.30 1.67 16.56
C TYR A 43 0.63 2.14 15.14
N ALA A 44 -0.06 1.58 14.14
CA ALA A 44 0.12 1.95 12.75
C ALA A 44 -0.14 3.44 12.54
N LEU A 45 -1.24 3.97 13.11
CA LEU A 45 -1.56 5.40 13.05
C LEU A 45 -0.49 6.28 13.69
N THR A 46 -0.01 5.94 14.88
CA THR A 46 0.99 6.77 15.59
C THR A 46 2.34 6.76 14.88
N VAL A 47 2.80 5.57 14.45
CA VAL A 47 4.07 5.42 13.71
C VAL A 47 3.98 6.06 12.33
N SER A 48 2.89 5.84 11.59
CA SER A 48 2.69 6.47 10.28
C SER A 48 2.62 7.98 10.40
N THR A 49 1.94 8.51 11.43
CA THR A 49 1.88 9.95 11.66
C THR A 49 3.26 10.53 11.93
N GLY A 50 4.07 9.88 12.78
CA GLY A 50 5.46 10.29 13.02
C GLY A 50 6.32 10.23 11.76
N ALA A 51 6.18 9.17 10.96
CA ALA A 51 6.90 9.01 9.69
C ALA A 51 6.49 10.08 8.67
N LEU A 52 5.19 10.36 8.52
CA LEU A 52 4.67 11.42 7.68
C LEU A 52 5.20 12.77 8.15
N TYR A 53 5.13 13.06 9.45
CA TYR A 53 5.65 14.30 10.03
C TYR A 53 7.13 14.49 9.69
N ALA A 54 7.99 13.50 9.98
CA ALA A 54 9.42 13.59 9.70
C ALA A 54 9.74 13.73 8.21
N THR A 55 8.94 13.10 7.34
CA THR A 55 9.09 13.17 5.88
C THR A 55 8.70 14.55 5.33
N PHE A 56 7.60 15.12 5.83
CA PHE A 56 7.07 16.39 5.33
C PHE A 56 7.62 17.63 6.05
N GLN A 57 8.19 17.49 7.25
CA GLN A 57 8.81 18.59 7.99
C GLN A 57 9.81 19.42 7.15
N PRO A 58 10.82 18.82 6.45
CA PRO A 58 11.76 19.62 5.66
C PRO A 58 11.08 20.39 4.52
N ILE A 59 10.05 19.81 3.90
CA ILE A 59 9.26 20.48 2.86
C ILE A 59 8.52 21.67 3.46
N TYR A 60 7.89 21.48 4.62
CA TYR A 60 7.21 22.56 5.34
C TYR A 60 8.17 23.70 5.73
N GLU A 61 9.40 23.38 6.13
CA GLU A 61 10.42 24.38 6.44
C GLU A 61 10.82 25.19 5.19
N LEU A 62 10.96 24.54 4.03
CA LEU A 62 11.23 25.22 2.75
C LEU A 62 10.10 26.17 2.34
N LEU A 63 8.85 25.88 2.70
CA LEU A 63 7.71 26.77 2.40
C LEU A 63 7.75 28.09 3.19
N LYS A 64 8.56 28.19 4.26
CA LYS A 64 8.68 29.43 5.06
C LYS A 64 9.46 30.54 4.37
N ASN A 65 10.34 30.20 3.44
CA ASN A 65 11.04 31.19 2.60
C ASN A 65 10.31 31.31 1.25
N PRO A 66 9.96 32.54 0.80
CA PRO A 66 9.12 32.74 -0.37
C PRO A 66 9.73 32.22 -1.67
N ILE A 67 11.05 32.29 -1.82
CA ILE A 67 11.74 31.81 -3.04
C ILE A 67 11.66 30.29 -3.08
N SER A 68 12.05 29.62 -2.00
CA SER A 68 11.99 28.15 -1.93
C SER A 68 10.55 27.65 -1.98
N ALA A 69 9.57 28.38 -1.44
CA ALA A 69 8.16 28.03 -1.55
C ALA A 69 7.70 27.99 -3.02
N ILE A 70 8.03 29.01 -3.81
CA ILE A 70 7.72 29.04 -5.24
C ILE A 70 8.41 27.87 -5.95
N LEU A 71 9.68 27.61 -5.66
CA LEU A 71 10.41 26.48 -6.26
C LEU A 71 9.75 25.13 -5.94
N VAL A 72 9.39 24.90 -4.68
CA VAL A 72 8.69 23.67 -4.26
C VAL A 72 7.37 23.50 -5.01
N LEU A 73 6.56 24.56 -5.11
CA LEU A 73 5.29 24.52 -5.83
C LEU A 73 5.48 24.26 -7.33
N VAL A 74 6.47 24.90 -7.96
CA VAL A 74 6.78 24.69 -9.38
C VAL A 74 7.26 23.28 -9.65
N ILE A 75 8.12 22.72 -8.78
CA ILE A 75 8.62 21.34 -8.93
C ILE A 75 7.46 20.35 -8.75
N LEU A 76 6.61 20.52 -7.73
CA LEU A 76 5.48 19.62 -7.51
C LEU A 76 4.44 19.71 -8.64
N ALA A 77 4.02 20.91 -9.01
CA ALA A 77 3.04 21.11 -10.07
C ALA A 77 3.60 20.67 -11.44
N GLY A 78 4.84 21.04 -11.74
CA GLY A 78 5.54 20.65 -12.96
C GLY A 78 5.75 19.13 -13.04
N GLY A 79 6.12 18.49 -11.93
CA GLY A 79 6.26 17.04 -11.84
C GLY A 79 4.94 16.32 -12.12
N ILE A 80 3.85 16.74 -11.47
CA ILE A 80 2.50 16.21 -11.72
C ILE A 80 2.09 16.42 -13.18
N PHE A 81 2.34 17.61 -13.72
CA PHE A 81 2.03 17.93 -15.11
C PHE A 81 2.78 16.99 -16.08
N ILE A 82 4.09 16.84 -15.92
CA ILE A 82 4.91 15.97 -16.76
C ILE A 82 4.45 14.51 -16.64
N LEU A 83 4.21 14.01 -15.42
CA LEU A 83 3.70 12.66 -15.21
C LEU A 83 2.35 12.45 -15.93
N SER A 84 1.45 13.42 -15.85
CA SER A 84 0.19 13.40 -16.58
C SER A 84 0.40 13.32 -18.10
N GLN A 85 1.34 14.11 -18.66
CA GLN A 85 1.67 14.03 -20.09
C GLN A 85 2.19 12.64 -20.49
N VAL A 86 3.09 12.07 -19.68
CA VAL A 86 3.63 10.73 -19.93
C VAL A 86 2.53 9.67 -19.90
N VAL A 87 1.68 9.68 -18.88
CA VAL A 87 0.56 8.73 -18.78
C VAL A 87 -0.42 8.91 -19.94
N THR A 88 -0.74 10.15 -20.31
CA THR A 88 -1.64 10.46 -21.45
C THR A 88 -1.09 9.91 -22.76
N ALA A 89 0.21 10.08 -23.00
CA ALA A 89 0.88 9.53 -24.17
C ALA A 89 0.89 8.00 -24.16
N MET A 90 1.14 7.37 -23.01
CA MET A 90 1.16 5.90 -22.87
C MET A 90 -0.21 5.26 -23.06
N VAL A 91 -1.28 5.89 -22.57
CA VAL A 91 -2.66 5.40 -22.72
C VAL A 91 -3.20 5.71 -24.13
N GLY A 92 -2.48 6.49 -24.94
CA GLY A 92 -2.87 6.80 -26.32
C GLY A 92 -4.03 7.78 -26.43
N VAL A 93 -4.27 8.57 -25.38
CA VAL A 93 -5.28 9.66 -25.37
C VAL A 93 -4.65 10.99 -25.83
N SER A 94 -3.39 10.97 -26.27
CA SER A 94 -2.71 12.13 -26.84
C SER A 94 -3.06 12.30 -28.32
N ASP A 95 -3.32 13.53 -28.75
CA ASP A 95 -3.46 13.89 -30.18
C ASP A 95 -2.15 13.73 -31.00
N PHE A 96 -1.07 13.30 -30.35
CA PHE A 96 0.22 13.05 -30.95
C PHE A 96 0.19 11.75 -31.78
N THR A 97 0.04 11.88 -33.09
CA THR A 97 0.22 10.79 -34.05
C THR A 97 1.67 10.79 -34.53
N TYR A 98 2.41 9.71 -34.26
CA TYR A 98 3.72 9.50 -34.86
C TYR A 98 3.54 8.92 -36.25
N ASP A 99 3.71 9.75 -37.29
CA ASP A 99 3.67 9.29 -38.68
C ASP A 99 4.95 8.53 -38.98
N TYR A 100 4.84 7.20 -39.09
CA TYR A 100 5.93 6.38 -39.60
C TYR A 100 5.98 6.61 -41.12
N GLY A 101 6.77 7.59 -41.54
CA GLY A 101 7.01 7.87 -42.96
C GLY A 101 7.62 6.66 -43.66
N TYR A 102 6.75 5.79 -44.20
CA TYR A 102 7.07 4.69 -45.11
C TYR A 102 6.54 5.00 -46.50
#